data_AF-A0A3B9YR97-F1
#
_entry.id   AF-A0A3B9YR97-F1
#
_cell.length_a   1.000
_cell.length_b   1.000
_cell.length_c   1.000
_cell.angle_alpha   90.00
_cell.angle_beta   90.00
_cell.angle_gamma   90.00
#
_symmetry.space_group_name_H-M   'P 1'
#
loop_
_entity.id
_entity.type
_entity.pdbx_description
1 polymer ?
#
loop_
_entity_poly.entity_id
_entity_poly.type
_entity_poly.pdbx_seq_one_letter_code
_entity_poly.pdbx_strand_id
1 'polypeptide(L)'
;MTLALHTLTLPAMVAAQHGRAAILSSDGSLDLVAAPDALRLMGQQPVGLAHTAFTLRRLGAGEGMRLPAPYDVLELFMFVRPAHNTLPHARGLAHALDLDRPQSLEDEAIALREGALKLLAEISRWEKADKRRIRTIVNAMQSGGWPWAGLVLQALGAPYPNERPGRFPDFGAVPDWEDEPLPDPPGSNAVEPEHVRNRLSTVLGRQAKARPAQISYAELIAEAFQPREDASGPIAVLAEAGTGTGKTAGYLSAALSWVERNGSGLWLSTYTKALQTQLAKTLEQIYPDPDVKDSMVTIRKGRENYLCMLNFEDAIGRRRLGGGPDAIALGLVARWMEATADGDIMSGDFPSWAWPAPGFPAHLTLRAGECIYSACPHYRKCFVEKSIRKARASPIVIANHALVMAEAQRGQRGPGTPVRYVFDEGHHLFDAADGAFAIHVTGREGSELRRWIRGPEGRSSGRGRGLRERVGELLLHEAEAPQWIDNADGFARDLPGDGWHQRIKQGGPRGAWEQFLSAAISQVLARSQDAHSPYGAECDVRPMTQGLAEAAARLHSVLGKLQEPLSALAKALRRSRADLKDPKRPIGT
;
A
#
# COMPACT_ATOMS: atom_id res chain seq x y z
N MET A 1 -1.67 40.22 17.98
CA MET A 1 -3.07 40.01 18.40
C MET A 1 -3.20 38.56 18.82
N THR A 2 -3.02 38.32 20.11
CA THR A 2 -2.91 37.01 20.75
C THR A 2 -4.16 36.83 21.60
N LEU A 3 -5.28 36.45 20.99
CA LEU A 3 -6.55 36.21 21.68
C LEU A 3 -7.29 35.08 20.95
N ALA A 4 -7.78 34.11 21.74
CA ALA A 4 -8.72 33.03 21.40
C ALA A 4 -8.19 31.73 20.75
N LEU A 5 -7.06 31.16 21.21
CA LEU A 5 -6.82 29.70 21.11
C LEU A 5 -7.20 28.94 22.39
N HIS A 6 -7.53 29.64 23.48
CA HIS A 6 -7.82 29.02 24.78
C HIS A 6 -9.29 28.62 24.98
N THR A 7 -10.18 28.94 24.05
CA THR A 7 -11.63 28.64 24.16
C THR A 7 -12.15 28.15 22.82
N LEU A 8 -11.80 26.92 22.44
CA LEU A 8 -12.51 26.21 21.38
C LEU A 8 -13.90 25.86 21.92
N THR A 9 -14.90 26.67 21.60
CA THR A 9 -16.32 26.46 21.98
C THR A 9 -17.03 25.51 21.02
N LEU A 10 -16.30 24.62 20.33
CA LEU A 10 -16.87 23.68 19.38
C LEU A 10 -17.58 22.55 20.16
N PRO A 11 -18.89 22.31 19.94
CA PRO A 11 -19.57 21.16 20.51
C PRO A 11 -18.82 19.86 20.17
N ALA A 12 -18.65 18.95 21.12
CA ALA A 12 -17.99 17.68 20.87
C ALA A 12 -18.97 16.53 21.13
N MET A 13 -19.07 15.58 20.20
CA MET A 13 -20.02 14.48 20.30
C MET A 13 -19.34 13.13 20.08
N VAL A 14 -19.68 12.16 20.93
CA VAL A 14 -19.21 10.78 20.86
C VAL A 14 -20.40 9.83 20.93
N ALA A 15 -20.45 8.86 20.01
CA ALA A 15 -21.54 7.88 19.92
C ALA A 15 -21.13 6.48 20.43
N ALA A 16 -22.01 5.85 21.19
CA ALA A 16 -21.90 4.46 21.63
C ALA A 16 -22.59 3.49 20.64
N GLN A 17 -22.29 2.19 20.73
CA GLN A 17 -22.91 1.14 19.89
C GLN A 17 -24.42 0.92 20.13
N HIS A 18 -25.00 1.50 21.19
CA HIS A 18 -26.40 1.28 21.59
C HIS A 18 -27.33 2.47 21.29
N GLY A 19 -27.03 3.28 20.28
CA GLY A 19 -27.91 4.38 19.86
C GLY A 19 -28.01 5.54 20.86
N ARG A 20 -26.96 5.74 21.67
CA ARG A 20 -26.80 6.90 22.56
C ARG A 20 -25.54 7.68 22.19
N ALA A 21 -25.56 8.99 22.39
CA ALA A 21 -24.40 9.86 22.27
C ALA A 21 -24.26 10.77 23.48
N ALA A 22 -23.02 11.06 23.86
CA ALA A 22 -22.72 12.18 24.75
C ALA A 22 -22.40 13.41 23.89
N ILE A 23 -22.95 14.55 24.26
CA ILE A 23 -22.62 15.85 23.68
C ILE A 23 -22.09 16.77 24.78
N LEU A 24 -20.93 17.34 24.53
CA LEU A 24 -20.41 18.48 25.26
C LEU A 24 -20.75 19.74 24.45
N SER A 25 -21.64 20.57 24.97
CA SER A 25 -22.12 21.81 24.34
C SER A 25 -21.07 22.93 24.38
N SER A 26 -21.27 23.98 23.58
CA SER A 26 -20.36 25.13 23.47
C SER A 26 -20.17 25.88 24.80
N ASP A 27 -21.18 25.88 25.65
CA ASP A 27 -21.22 26.49 26.99
C ASP A 27 -20.62 25.58 28.07
N GLY A 28 -20.25 24.34 27.73
CA GLY A 28 -19.71 23.35 28.65
C GLY A 28 -20.75 22.42 29.27
N SER A 29 -22.04 22.50 28.91
CA SER A 29 -23.04 21.50 29.34
C SER A 29 -22.71 20.13 28.77
N LEU A 30 -23.06 19.07 29.53
CA LEU A 30 -22.80 17.69 29.15
C LEU A 30 -24.11 16.91 29.22
N ASP A 31 -24.56 16.42 28.06
CA ASP A 31 -25.86 15.80 27.91
C ASP A 31 -25.73 14.43 27.22
N LEU A 32 -26.52 13.46 27.69
CA LEU A 32 -26.71 12.17 27.02
C LEU A 32 -27.98 12.23 26.18
N VAL A 33 -27.85 12.00 24.88
CA VAL A 33 -28.95 12.09 23.91
C VAL A 33 -29.16 10.77 23.16
N ALA A 34 -30.40 10.52 22.74
CA ALA A 34 -30.72 9.41 21.86
C ALA A 34 -30.22 9.67 20.43
N ALA A 35 -29.98 8.61 19.66
CA ALA A 35 -29.43 8.72 18.30
C ALA A 35 -30.21 9.65 17.34
N PRO A 36 -31.57 9.65 17.30
CA PRO A 36 -32.31 10.58 16.45
C PRO A 36 -32.05 12.04 16.80
N ASP A 37 -31.95 12.37 18.09
CA ASP A 37 -31.63 13.72 18.56
C ASP A 37 -30.18 14.10 18.25
N ALA A 38 -29.25 13.17 18.45
CA ALA A 38 -27.85 13.35 18.07
C ALA A 38 -27.73 13.70 16.57
N LEU A 39 -28.36 12.91 15.70
CA LEU A 39 -28.34 13.15 14.25
C LEU A 39 -28.99 14.49 13.86
N ARG A 40 -30.10 14.86 14.52
CA ARG A 40 -30.76 16.15 14.33
C ARG A 40 -29.84 17.31 14.71
N LEU A 41 -29.20 17.24 15.88
CA LEU A 41 -28.26 18.26 16.34
C LEU A 41 -27.06 18.39 15.40
N MET A 42 -26.45 17.28 14.98
CA MET A 42 -25.32 17.27 14.05
C MET A 42 -25.68 17.87 12.67
N GLY A 43 -26.95 17.78 12.26
CA GLY A 43 -27.45 18.39 11.02
C GLY A 43 -27.70 19.90 11.12
N GLN A 44 -27.83 20.45 12.32
CA GLN A 44 -28.21 21.84 12.57
C GLN A 44 -27.02 22.76 12.91
N GLN A 45 -25.92 22.20 13.44
CA GLN A 45 -24.77 22.98 13.87
C GLN A 45 -23.43 22.27 13.58
N PRO A 46 -22.32 23.02 13.53
CA PRO A 46 -20.99 22.44 13.54
C PRO A 46 -20.74 21.59 14.79
N VAL A 47 -20.07 20.45 14.61
CA VAL A 47 -19.81 19.51 15.70
C VAL A 47 -18.47 18.81 15.50
N GLY A 48 -17.72 18.72 16.59
CA GLY A 48 -16.48 17.96 16.73
C GLY A 48 -16.79 16.48 16.92
N LEU A 49 -16.23 15.63 16.07
CA LEU A 49 -16.42 14.18 16.09
C LEU A 49 -15.05 13.50 16.13
N ALA A 50 -14.96 12.33 16.77
CA ALA A 50 -13.73 11.53 16.68
C ALA A 50 -13.47 11.08 15.23
N HIS A 51 -14.48 10.47 14.60
CA HIS A 51 -14.45 10.06 13.19
C HIS A 51 -15.86 10.14 12.60
N THR A 52 -16.05 10.92 11.54
CA THR A 52 -17.37 11.28 11.01
C THR A 52 -18.15 10.06 10.51
N ALA A 53 -17.58 9.29 9.58
CA ALA A 53 -18.24 8.12 9.00
C ALA A 53 -18.57 7.04 10.04
N PHE A 54 -17.68 6.82 11.00
CA PHE A 54 -17.87 5.84 12.06
C PHE A 54 -18.96 6.27 13.07
N THR A 55 -18.98 7.55 13.46
CA THR A 55 -20.03 8.10 14.32
C THR A 55 -21.40 8.01 13.65
N LEU A 56 -21.53 8.40 12.39
CA LEU A 56 -22.78 8.29 11.63
C LEU A 56 -23.29 6.84 11.57
N ARG A 57 -22.40 5.88 11.31
CA ARG A 57 -22.75 4.45 11.31
C ARG A 57 -23.25 3.96 12.68
N ARG A 58 -22.60 4.38 13.78
CA ARG A 58 -23.03 4.02 15.15
C ARG A 58 -24.38 4.59 15.52
N LEU A 59 -24.73 5.77 15.00
CA LEU A 59 -26.02 6.41 15.23
C LEU A 59 -27.13 5.91 14.30
N GLY A 60 -26.84 4.97 13.39
CA GLY A 60 -27.83 4.45 12.44
C GLY A 60 -28.25 5.48 11.40
N ALA A 61 -27.35 6.40 11.02
CA ALA A 61 -27.62 7.36 9.96
C ALA A 61 -27.89 6.63 8.63
N GLY A 62 -28.85 7.14 7.84
CA GLY A 62 -29.10 6.65 6.49
C GLY A 62 -27.89 6.82 5.57
N GLU A 63 -27.74 5.91 4.59
CA GLU A 63 -26.67 6.00 3.61
C GLU A 63 -26.68 7.36 2.90
N GLY A 64 -25.51 7.99 2.82
CA GLY A 64 -25.35 9.28 2.14
C GLY A 64 -25.71 10.52 2.96
N MET A 65 -26.06 10.38 4.25
CA MET A 65 -26.21 11.54 5.14
C MET A 65 -24.94 12.40 5.12
N ARG A 66 -25.09 13.70 4.82
CA ARG A 66 -23.99 14.67 4.85
C ARG A 66 -24.21 15.67 5.97
N LEU A 67 -23.15 15.93 6.71
CA LEU A 67 -23.13 16.95 7.75
C LEU A 67 -22.64 18.28 7.14
N PRO A 68 -23.20 19.43 7.56
CA PRO A 68 -22.82 20.72 7.00
C PRO A 68 -21.38 21.12 7.32
N ALA A 69 -20.87 20.79 8.50
CA ALA A 69 -19.49 21.07 8.92
C ALA A 69 -19.01 20.08 10.01
N PRO A 70 -18.64 18.83 9.66
CA PRO A 70 -18.11 17.87 10.62
C PRO A 70 -16.63 18.15 10.92
N TYR A 71 -16.34 18.55 12.15
CA TYR A 71 -14.97 18.75 12.63
C TYR A 71 -14.40 17.42 13.08
N ASP A 72 -13.85 16.66 12.13
CA ASP A 72 -13.26 15.35 12.39
C ASP A 72 -11.88 15.50 13.09
N VAL A 73 -11.81 15.23 14.38
CA VAL A 73 -10.60 15.47 15.18
C VAL A 73 -9.49 14.49 14.79
N LEU A 74 -9.80 13.31 14.24
CA LEU A 74 -8.78 12.40 13.75
C LEU A 74 -8.15 12.87 12.44
N GLU A 75 -8.89 13.56 11.57
CA GLU A 75 -8.28 14.28 10.43
C GLU A 75 -7.29 15.34 10.93
N LEU A 76 -7.65 16.13 11.94
CA LEU A 76 -6.75 17.11 12.54
C LEU A 76 -5.53 16.43 13.16
N PHE A 77 -5.72 15.33 13.88
CA PHE A 77 -4.63 14.54 14.46
C PHE A 77 -3.65 14.07 13.37
N MET A 78 -4.15 13.46 12.29
CA MET A 78 -3.31 13.01 11.18
C MET A 78 -2.59 14.16 10.48
N PHE A 79 -3.20 15.34 10.41
CA PHE A 79 -2.59 16.52 9.82
C PHE A 79 -1.43 17.06 10.67
N VAL A 80 -1.60 17.09 12.00
CA VAL A 80 -0.62 17.63 12.95
C VAL A 80 0.48 16.63 13.25
N ARG A 81 0.12 15.37 13.50
CA ARG A 81 1.01 14.23 13.78
C ARG A 81 0.92 13.17 12.68
N PRO A 82 1.37 13.48 11.45
CA PRO A 82 1.37 12.50 10.36
C PRO A 82 2.25 11.29 10.71
N ALA A 83 1.94 10.12 10.13
CA ALA A 83 2.63 8.85 10.36
C ALA A 83 2.57 8.31 11.82
N HIS A 84 1.71 8.86 12.67
CA HIS A 84 1.40 8.31 13.99
C HIS A 84 0.08 7.54 13.97
N ASN A 85 0.12 6.30 14.44
CA ASN A 85 -1.05 5.43 14.49
C ASN A 85 -1.92 5.71 15.72
N THR A 86 -3.25 5.67 15.54
CA THR A 86 -4.24 5.74 16.62
C THR A 86 -5.49 4.95 16.26
N LEU A 87 -6.25 4.54 17.27
CA LEU A 87 -7.54 3.89 17.07
C LEU A 87 -8.61 4.94 16.73
N PRO A 88 -9.59 4.62 15.86
CA PRO A 88 -10.53 5.60 15.32
C PRO A 88 -11.69 5.96 16.27
N HIS A 89 -11.36 6.29 17.52
CA HIS A 89 -12.32 6.68 18.56
C HIS A 89 -11.67 7.59 19.62
N ALA A 90 -12.49 8.29 20.40
CA ALA A 90 -12.03 9.29 21.38
C ALA A 90 -11.00 8.72 22.38
N ARG A 91 -11.20 7.50 22.91
CA ARG A 91 -10.20 6.86 23.80
C ARG A 91 -8.83 6.62 23.13
N GLY A 92 -8.84 6.31 21.83
CA GLY A 92 -7.63 6.06 21.06
C GLY A 92 -6.87 7.36 20.84
N LEU A 93 -7.60 8.42 20.47
CA LEU A 93 -7.07 9.77 20.39
C LEU A 93 -6.49 10.24 21.73
N ALA A 94 -7.22 10.05 22.84
CA ALA A 94 -6.76 10.43 24.18
C ALA A 94 -5.44 9.73 24.53
N HIS A 95 -5.34 8.42 24.28
CA HIS A 95 -4.10 7.68 24.48
C HIS A 95 -2.95 8.19 23.59
N ALA A 96 -3.20 8.41 22.30
CA ALA A 96 -2.19 8.90 21.35
C ALA A 96 -1.72 10.33 21.64
N LEU A 97 -2.55 11.12 22.33
CA LEU A 97 -2.25 12.47 22.76
C LEU A 97 -1.73 12.57 24.19
N ASP A 98 -1.60 11.46 24.93
CA ASP A 98 -1.24 11.48 26.34
C ASP A 98 -2.18 12.39 27.16
N LEU A 99 -3.48 12.10 27.06
CA LEU A 99 -4.55 12.68 27.86
C LEU A 99 -5.06 11.64 28.89
N ASP A 100 -5.76 12.12 29.91
CA ASP A 100 -6.40 11.24 30.89
C ASP A 100 -7.33 10.24 30.21
N ARG A 101 -7.25 8.98 30.64
CA ARG A 101 -7.99 7.89 30.02
C ARG A 101 -9.49 8.04 30.32
N PRO A 102 -10.35 8.27 29.31
CA PRO A 102 -11.78 8.43 29.52
C PRO A 102 -12.41 7.16 30.10
N GLN A 103 -13.25 7.30 31.14
CA GLN A 103 -13.97 6.19 31.78
C GLN A 103 -15.44 6.13 31.36
N SER A 104 -16.02 7.27 30.98
CA SER A 104 -17.42 7.43 30.53
C SER A 104 -17.53 7.98 29.10
N LEU A 105 -18.75 8.06 28.55
CA LEU A 105 -18.98 8.68 27.23
C LEU A 105 -18.83 10.20 27.31
N GLU A 106 -19.17 10.76 28.46
CA GLU A 106 -19.03 12.16 28.81
C GLU A 106 -17.55 12.55 28.84
N ASP A 107 -16.71 11.74 29.51
CA ASP A 107 -15.25 11.90 29.50
C ASP A 107 -14.69 11.81 28.08
N GLU A 108 -15.24 10.94 27.24
CA GLU A 108 -14.82 10.82 25.84
C GLU A 108 -15.14 12.10 25.04
N ALA A 109 -16.29 12.75 25.29
CA ALA A 109 -16.63 14.03 24.65
C ALA A 109 -15.73 15.18 25.13
N ILE A 110 -15.36 15.20 26.42
CA ILE A 110 -14.37 16.14 26.98
C ILE A 110 -13.00 15.92 26.32
N ALA A 111 -12.48 14.68 26.38
CA ALA A 111 -11.17 14.33 25.82
C ALA A 111 -11.07 14.62 24.32
N LEU A 112 -12.19 14.51 23.58
CA LEU A 112 -12.25 14.87 22.17
C LEU A 112 -12.02 16.37 21.94
N ARG A 113 -12.68 17.25 22.71
CA ARG A 113 -12.49 18.70 22.64
C ARG A 113 -11.08 19.09 23.11
N GLU A 114 -10.62 18.52 24.21
CA GLU A 114 -9.27 18.75 24.74
C GLU A 114 -8.18 18.31 23.75
N GLY A 115 -8.39 17.17 23.08
CA GLY A 115 -7.50 16.68 22.04
C GLY A 115 -7.38 17.66 20.87
N ALA A 116 -8.50 18.20 20.39
CA ALA A 116 -8.49 19.22 19.35
C ALA A 116 -7.74 20.50 19.79
N LEU A 117 -7.97 20.96 21.02
CA LEU A 117 -7.26 22.11 21.60
C LEU A 117 -5.75 21.86 21.69
N LYS A 118 -5.34 20.69 22.19
CA LYS A 118 -3.93 20.29 22.30
C LYS A 118 -3.24 20.29 20.94
N LEU A 119 -3.90 19.76 19.91
CA LEU A 119 -3.41 19.73 18.53
C LEU A 119 -3.26 21.15 17.95
N LEU A 120 -4.24 22.04 18.12
CA LEU A 120 -4.15 23.44 17.66
C LEU A 120 -3.04 24.22 18.39
N ALA A 121 -2.87 23.96 19.69
CA ALA A 121 -1.78 24.55 20.47
C ALA A 121 -0.40 24.07 19.99
N GLU A 122 -0.29 22.80 19.57
CA GLU A 122 0.94 22.23 19.00
C GLU A 122 1.34 22.95 17.70
N ILE A 123 0.38 23.18 16.79
CA ILE A 123 0.61 23.94 15.53
C ILE A 123 1.18 25.33 15.82
N SER A 124 0.67 25.98 16.88
CA SER A 124 1.10 27.32 17.28
C SER A 124 2.56 27.37 17.74
N ARG A 125 3.13 26.23 18.13
CA ARG A 125 4.54 26.08 18.56
C ARG A 125 5.49 25.67 17.44
N TRP A 126 4.97 25.31 16.26
CA TRP A 126 5.82 24.95 15.13
C TRP A 126 6.73 26.10 14.67
N GLU A 127 7.86 25.74 14.09
CA GLU A 127 8.85 26.66 13.55
C GLU A 127 8.28 27.49 12.38
N LYS A 128 8.80 28.71 12.22
CA LYS A 128 8.32 29.64 11.17
C LYS A 128 8.45 29.05 9.76
N ALA A 129 9.48 28.24 9.52
CA ALA A 129 9.70 27.58 8.24
C ALA A 129 8.60 26.55 7.94
N ASP A 130 8.29 25.68 8.91
CA ASP A 130 7.24 24.66 8.78
C ASP A 130 5.86 25.29 8.61
N LYS A 131 5.57 26.36 9.38
CA LYS A 131 4.30 27.09 9.25
C LYS A 131 4.08 27.63 7.84
N ARG A 132 5.14 28.17 7.20
CA ARG A 132 5.06 28.66 5.81
C ARG A 132 4.84 27.53 4.81
N ARG A 133 5.56 26.41 4.96
CA ARG A 133 5.43 25.23 4.09
C ARG A 133 4.01 24.64 4.20
N ILE A 134 3.56 24.37 5.41
CA ILE A 134 2.28 23.69 5.68
C ILE A 134 1.08 24.55 5.30
N ARG A 135 1.18 25.88 5.37
CA ARG A 135 0.11 26.80 4.96
C ARG A 135 -0.39 26.53 3.53
N THR A 136 0.47 26.10 2.60
CA THR A 136 0.03 25.85 1.22
C THR A 136 -0.88 24.63 1.11
N ILE A 137 -0.63 23.60 1.93
CA ILE A 137 -1.48 22.41 2.07
C ILE A 137 -2.83 22.82 2.66
N VAL A 138 -2.84 23.61 3.73
CA VAL A 138 -4.09 24.06 4.39
C VAL A 138 -4.97 24.84 3.42
N ASN A 139 -4.41 25.72 2.60
CA ASN A 139 -5.18 26.46 1.60
C ASN A 139 -5.82 25.54 0.54
N ALA A 140 -5.12 24.48 0.15
CA ALA A 140 -5.64 23.50 -0.80
C ALA A 140 -6.79 22.71 -0.19
N MET A 141 -6.65 22.30 1.08
CA MET A 141 -7.71 21.64 1.85
C MET A 141 -8.90 22.57 2.12
N GLN A 142 -8.67 23.86 2.40
CA GLN A 142 -9.72 24.88 2.56
C GLN A 142 -10.57 24.98 1.28
N SER A 143 -9.93 24.99 0.11
CA SER A 143 -10.61 25.01 -1.19
C SER A 143 -11.42 23.73 -1.48
N GLY A 144 -11.15 22.67 -0.71
CA GLY A 144 -11.91 21.43 -0.67
C GLY A 144 -13.00 21.37 0.40
N GLY A 145 -13.18 22.42 1.20
CA GLY A 145 -14.17 22.48 2.27
C GLY A 145 -13.71 21.86 3.59
N TRP A 146 -12.40 21.75 3.85
CA TRP A 146 -11.90 21.20 5.12
C TRP A 146 -12.31 22.07 6.32
N PRO A 147 -13.13 21.56 7.27
CA PRO A 147 -13.68 22.40 8.35
C PRO A 147 -12.62 22.99 9.28
N TRP A 148 -11.51 22.28 9.52
CA TRP A 148 -10.42 22.76 10.37
C TRP A 148 -9.58 23.88 9.77
N ALA A 149 -9.70 24.17 8.47
CA ALA A 149 -8.79 25.07 7.77
C ALA A 149 -8.67 26.46 8.43
N GLY A 150 -9.79 27.04 8.88
CA GLY A 150 -9.79 28.35 9.54
C GLY A 150 -9.03 28.36 10.87
N LEU A 151 -9.32 27.39 11.75
CA LEU A 151 -8.67 27.26 13.05
C LEU A 151 -7.17 26.93 12.90
N VAL A 152 -6.82 26.09 11.93
CA VAL A 152 -5.42 25.77 11.63
C VAL A 152 -4.69 27.00 11.07
N LEU A 153 -5.28 27.77 10.15
CA LEU A 153 -4.67 29.00 9.65
C LEU A 153 -4.45 30.04 10.75
N GLN A 154 -5.40 30.17 11.68
CA GLN A 154 -5.25 31.01 12.86
C GLN A 154 -4.08 30.53 13.75
N ALA A 155 -3.97 29.23 14.02
CA ALA A 155 -2.86 28.64 14.79
C ALA A 155 -1.50 28.83 14.08
N LEU A 156 -1.49 28.82 12.74
CA LEU A 156 -0.30 29.14 11.94
C LEU A 156 0.07 30.63 11.96
N GLY A 157 -0.79 31.51 12.50
CA GLY A 157 -0.62 32.97 12.45
C GLY A 157 -0.87 33.56 11.06
N ALA A 158 -1.70 32.91 10.25
CA ALA A 158 -2.06 33.31 8.89
C ALA A 158 -3.48 33.90 8.81
N PRO A 159 -3.76 34.81 7.86
CA PRO A 159 -5.11 35.35 7.67
C PRO A 159 -6.08 34.29 7.15
N TYR A 160 -7.35 34.40 7.55
CA TYR A 160 -8.47 33.57 7.10
C TYR A 160 -9.69 34.44 6.74
N PRO A 161 -10.40 34.18 5.62
CA PRO A 161 -10.07 33.21 4.57
C PRO A 161 -8.81 33.64 3.81
N ASN A 162 -7.98 32.67 3.39
CA ASN A 162 -6.81 33.00 2.57
C ASN A 162 -7.23 33.18 1.10
N GLU A 163 -6.94 34.33 0.51
CA GLU A 163 -7.28 34.67 -0.87
C GLU A 163 -6.34 34.01 -1.91
N ARG A 164 -5.20 33.47 -1.47
CA ARG A 164 -4.26 32.82 -2.37
C ARG A 164 -4.70 31.39 -2.70
N PRO A 165 -4.69 30.98 -3.99
CA PRO A 165 -4.98 29.60 -4.36
C PRO A 165 -3.99 28.64 -3.67
N GLY A 166 -4.52 27.62 -3.01
CA GLY A 166 -3.71 26.59 -2.39
C GLY A 166 -2.94 25.75 -3.41
N ARG A 167 -1.70 25.41 -3.09
CA ARG A 167 -0.86 24.51 -3.88
C ARG A 167 -0.32 23.42 -2.96
N PHE A 168 -0.46 22.17 -3.37
CA PHE A 168 0.28 21.08 -2.74
C PHE A 168 1.80 21.32 -2.90
N PRO A 169 2.62 20.92 -1.91
CA PRO A 169 4.05 21.16 -1.92
C PRO A 169 4.70 20.53 -3.17
N ASP A 170 5.82 21.11 -3.61
CA ASP A 170 6.74 20.35 -4.44
C ASP A 170 7.36 19.28 -3.54
N PHE A 171 7.63 18.09 -4.07
CA PHE A 171 8.11 16.93 -3.30
C PHE A 171 9.52 17.15 -2.69
N GLY A 172 9.98 18.40 -2.54
CA GLY A 172 11.27 18.82 -2.00
C GLY A 172 11.56 18.30 -0.60
N ALA A 173 10.54 18.17 0.25
CA ALA A 173 10.68 17.65 1.62
C ALA A 173 10.91 16.14 1.70
N VAL A 174 10.61 15.38 0.63
CA VAL A 174 10.90 13.95 0.57
C VAL A 174 12.38 13.77 0.21
N PRO A 175 13.17 13.05 1.03
CA PRO A 175 14.59 12.85 0.77
C PRO A 175 14.80 11.98 -0.47
N ASP A 176 15.87 12.26 -1.20
CA ASP A 176 16.35 11.36 -2.24
C ASP A 176 16.89 10.08 -1.59
N TRP A 177 16.66 8.92 -2.21
CA TRP A 177 17.39 7.72 -1.86
C TRP A 177 18.79 7.78 -2.47
N GLU A 178 19.74 7.20 -1.75
CA GLU A 178 21.13 7.09 -2.16
C GLU A 178 21.45 5.63 -2.49
N ASP A 179 22.48 5.42 -3.31
CA ASP A 179 22.97 4.08 -3.59
C ASP A 179 23.91 3.67 -2.43
N GLU A 180 23.40 2.85 -1.53
CA GLU A 180 24.20 2.28 -0.44
C GLU A 180 25.19 1.24 -0.99
N PRO A 181 26.41 1.13 -0.41
CA PRO A 181 27.32 0.05 -0.73
C PRO A 181 26.63 -1.29 -0.51
N LEU A 182 26.72 -2.17 -1.50
CA LEU A 182 26.21 -3.52 -1.35
C LEU A 182 27.04 -4.25 -0.28
N PRO A 183 26.40 -5.06 0.57
CA PRO A 183 27.10 -5.83 1.58
C PRO A 183 28.03 -6.84 0.92
N ASP A 184 29.08 -7.21 1.64
CA ASP A 184 29.97 -8.29 1.24
C ASP A 184 29.16 -9.59 1.03
N PRO A 185 29.61 -10.46 0.10
CA PRO A 185 29.00 -11.77 -0.07
C PRO A 185 28.95 -12.53 1.26
N PRO A 186 27.86 -13.24 1.54
CA PRO A 186 27.73 -13.94 2.80
C PRO A 186 28.77 -15.05 2.98
N GLY A 187 29.19 -15.25 4.23
CA GLY A 187 30.05 -16.35 4.64
C GLY A 187 29.38 -17.73 4.49
N SER A 188 30.17 -18.76 4.78
CA SER A 188 29.73 -20.16 4.82
C SER A 188 30.10 -20.83 6.14
N ASN A 189 30.08 -20.07 7.24
CA ASN A 189 30.33 -20.55 8.58
C ASN A 189 29.13 -21.35 9.10
N ALA A 190 29.41 -22.50 9.70
CA ALA A 190 28.41 -23.35 10.34
C ALA A 190 27.72 -22.66 11.53
N VAL A 191 26.47 -23.06 11.74
CA VAL A 191 25.65 -22.61 12.86
C VAL A 191 25.56 -23.73 13.88
N GLU A 192 26.32 -23.60 14.96
CA GLU A 192 26.38 -24.63 16.00
C GLU A 192 25.06 -24.71 16.79
N PRO A 193 24.53 -25.91 17.08
CA PRO A 193 23.30 -26.09 17.87
C PRO A 193 23.35 -25.39 19.23
N GLU A 194 24.52 -25.38 19.89
CA GLU A 194 24.71 -24.68 21.16
C GLU A 194 24.51 -23.15 21.03
N HIS A 195 25.02 -22.56 19.94
CA HIS A 195 24.86 -21.13 19.66
C HIS A 195 23.38 -20.79 19.43
N VAL A 196 22.65 -21.65 18.72
CA VAL A 196 21.21 -21.50 18.50
C VAL A 196 20.43 -21.60 19.81
N ARG A 197 20.77 -22.57 20.67
CA ARG A 197 20.15 -22.72 22.00
C ARG A 197 20.36 -21.49 22.87
N ASN A 198 21.57 -20.93 22.85
CA ASN A 198 21.88 -19.69 23.57
C ASN A 198 21.08 -18.51 23.01
N ARG A 199 21.00 -18.39 21.67
CA ARG A 199 20.20 -17.35 21.01
C ARG A 199 18.71 -17.46 21.31
N LEU A 200 18.16 -18.67 21.43
CA LEU A 200 16.76 -18.92 21.76
C LEU A 200 16.33 -18.29 23.08
N SER A 201 17.20 -18.33 24.09
CA SER A 201 16.93 -17.64 25.37
C SER A 201 16.80 -16.12 25.20
N THR A 202 17.57 -15.52 24.28
CA THR A 202 17.52 -14.09 23.96
C THR A 202 16.23 -13.75 23.20
N VAL A 203 15.86 -14.58 22.21
CA VAL A 203 14.66 -14.38 21.38
C VAL A 203 13.37 -14.53 22.19
N LEU A 204 13.32 -15.46 23.15
CA LEU A 204 12.18 -15.63 24.05
C LEU A 204 12.06 -14.49 25.08
N GLY A 205 13.15 -13.77 25.34
CA GLY A 205 13.23 -12.69 26.33
C GLY A 205 13.60 -13.18 27.74
N ARG A 206 14.10 -12.25 28.56
CA ARG A 206 14.73 -12.53 29.87
C ARG A 206 13.84 -13.24 30.90
N GLN A 207 12.52 -13.20 30.73
CA GLN A 207 11.55 -13.79 31.67
C GLN A 207 11.01 -15.15 31.22
N ALA A 208 11.27 -15.58 29.98
CA ALA A 208 10.73 -16.81 29.44
C ALA A 208 11.76 -17.95 29.51
N LYS A 209 11.33 -19.13 29.97
CA LYS A 209 12.15 -20.35 29.95
C LYS A 209 11.88 -21.14 28.68
N ALA A 210 12.95 -21.48 27.95
CA ALA A 210 12.86 -22.36 26.79
C ALA A 210 12.39 -23.76 27.20
N ARG A 211 11.43 -24.31 26.45
CA ARG A 211 10.93 -25.67 26.66
C ARG A 211 11.78 -26.67 25.84
N PRO A 212 11.91 -27.94 26.26
CA PRO A 212 12.68 -28.93 25.51
C PRO A 212 12.29 -29.03 24.02
N ALA A 213 10.99 -29.02 23.72
CA ALA A 213 10.49 -29.05 22.34
C ALA A 213 10.92 -27.82 21.51
N GLN A 214 11.04 -26.64 22.13
CA GLN A 214 11.52 -25.43 21.46
C GLN A 214 13.01 -25.51 21.13
N ILE A 215 13.79 -26.07 22.05
CA ILE A 215 15.22 -26.28 21.87
C ILE A 215 15.43 -27.27 20.74
N SER A 216 14.78 -28.44 20.79
CA SER A 216 14.87 -29.45 19.73
C SER A 216 14.41 -28.91 18.38
N TYR A 217 13.35 -28.12 18.33
CA TYR A 217 12.91 -27.47 17.10
C TYR A 217 13.95 -26.48 16.57
N ALA A 218 14.50 -25.59 17.42
CA ALA A 218 15.50 -24.61 17.00
C ALA A 218 16.79 -25.28 16.51
N GLU A 219 17.25 -26.33 17.18
CA GLU A 219 18.41 -27.14 16.78
C GLU A 219 18.16 -27.85 15.45
N LEU A 220 16.98 -28.43 15.24
CA LEU A 220 16.60 -29.02 13.95
C LEU A 220 16.63 -27.99 12.81
N ILE A 221 16.15 -26.76 13.05
CA ILE A 221 16.19 -25.69 12.04
C ILE A 221 17.64 -25.29 11.71
N ALA A 222 18.60 -25.41 12.65
CA ALA A 222 20.00 -25.09 12.41
C ALA A 222 20.62 -25.91 11.27
N GLU A 223 20.13 -27.12 11.04
CA GLU A 223 20.55 -27.98 9.92
C GLU A 223 20.38 -27.29 8.56
N ALA A 224 19.30 -26.50 8.36
CA ALA A 224 19.08 -25.74 7.13
C ALA A 224 20.12 -24.63 6.88
N PHE A 225 20.85 -24.24 7.93
CA PHE A 225 21.84 -23.17 7.90
C PHE A 225 23.27 -23.67 7.82
N GLN A 226 23.49 -24.99 7.72
CA GLN A 226 24.82 -25.55 7.53
C GLN A 226 25.44 -25.16 6.17
N PRO A 227 26.78 -25.23 6.03
CA PRO A 227 27.45 -25.02 4.77
C PRO A 227 27.07 -26.13 3.78
N ARG A 228 26.95 -25.79 2.50
CA ARG A 228 26.70 -26.78 1.45
C ARG A 228 28.00 -27.49 1.10
N GLU A 229 27.98 -28.82 1.09
CA GLU A 229 29.13 -29.63 0.68
C GLU A 229 29.26 -29.74 -0.85
N ASP A 230 28.13 -29.71 -1.57
CA ASP A 230 28.11 -29.80 -3.03
C ASP A 230 27.03 -28.95 -3.71
N ALA A 231 27.10 -28.93 -5.05
CA ALA A 231 26.22 -28.16 -5.91
C ALA A 231 24.84 -28.80 -6.17
N SER A 232 24.59 -30.03 -5.72
CA SER A 232 23.45 -30.88 -6.15
C SER A 232 22.07 -30.34 -5.73
N GLY A 233 21.99 -29.60 -4.62
CA GLY A 233 20.73 -29.05 -4.15
C GLY A 233 20.84 -28.15 -2.93
N PRO A 234 19.73 -27.51 -2.51
CA PRO A 234 19.69 -26.79 -1.24
C PRO A 234 19.68 -27.79 -0.07
N ILE A 235 20.16 -27.34 1.09
CA ILE A 235 19.84 -27.99 2.36
C ILE A 235 18.46 -27.50 2.78
N ALA A 236 17.52 -28.42 2.94
CA ALA A 236 16.13 -28.09 3.26
C ALA A 236 15.69 -28.86 4.51
N VAL A 237 15.07 -28.12 5.44
CA VAL A 237 14.42 -28.69 6.62
C VAL A 237 12.93 -28.38 6.55
N LEU A 238 12.12 -29.43 6.63
CA LEU A 238 10.68 -29.32 6.79
C LEU A 238 10.37 -29.66 8.25
N ALA A 239 9.90 -28.68 9.01
CA ALA A 239 9.62 -28.84 10.43
C ALA A 239 8.19 -28.38 10.74
N GLU A 240 7.41 -29.29 11.31
CA GLU A 240 6.08 -29.01 11.82
C GLU A 240 6.16 -28.79 13.34
N ALA A 241 5.47 -27.77 13.85
CA ALA A 241 5.30 -27.58 15.28
C ALA A 241 3.89 -27.08 15.59
N GLY A 242 3.29 -27.60 16.66
CA GLY A 242 1.96 -27.22 17.10
C GLY A 242 1.84 -25.71 17.41
N THR A 243 0.62 -25.18 17.45
CA THR A 243 0.38 -23.79 17.83
C THR A 243 0.89 -23.53 19.26
N GLY A 244 1.42 -22.32 19.51
CA GLY A 244 1.97 -21.96 20.83
C GLY A 244 3.26 -22.66 21.24
N THR A 245 3.84 -23.51 20.38
CA THR A 245 5.15 -24.15 20.63
C THR A 245 6.31 -23.18 20.50
N GLY A 246 6.14 -21.99 19.91
CA GLY A 246 7.21 -21.01 19.72
C GLY A 246 7.99 -21.16 18.41
N LYS A 247 7.31 -21.61 17.33
CA LYS A 247 7.86 -21.69 15.94
C LYS A 247 8.72 -20.48 15.58
N THR A 248 8.16 -19.29 15.73
CA THR A 248 8.83 -18.02 15.41
C THR A 248 10.12 -17.84 16.18
N ALA A 249 10.13 -18.12 17.49
CA ALA A 249 11.34 -18.01 18.29
C ALA A 249 12.41 -19.03 17.85
N GLY A 250 11.98 -20.26 17.56
CA GLY A 250 12.86 -21.34 17.13
C GLY A 250 13.58 -21.03 15.81
N TYR A 251 12.84 -20.71 14.75
CA TYR A 251 13.50 -20.40 13.47
C TYR A 251 14.29 -19.10 13.52
N LEU A 252 13.83 -18.06 14.24
CA LEU A 252 14.60 -16.82 14.39
C LEU A 252 15.92 -17.07 15.09
N SER A 253 15.97 -17.98 16.05
CA SER A 253 17.21 -18.30 16.77
C SER A 253 18.27 -18.84 15.83
N ALA A 254 17.92 -19.76 14.94
CA ALA A 254 18.83 -20.29 13.92
C ALA A 254 19.16 -19.24 12.84
N ALA A 255 18.16 -18.52 12.34
CA ALA A 255 18.35 -17.55 11.26
C ALA A 255 19.24 -16.37 11.68
N LEU A 256 19.01 -15.81 12.88
CA LEU A 256 19.81 -14.71 13.41
C LEU A 256 21.23 -15.16 13.77
N SER A 257 21.39 -16.39 14.25
CA SER A 257 22.69 -17.01 14.47
C SER A 257 23.50 -17.14 13.16
N TRP A 258 22.82 -17.46 12.06
CA TRP A 258 23.44 -17.49 10.74
C TRP A 258 23.86 -16.08 10.28
N VAL A 259 22.98 -15.09 10.41
CA VAL A 259 23.25 -13.69 10.01
C VAL A 259 24.45 -13.12 10.77
N GLU A 260 24.54 -13.37 12.07
CA GLU A 260 25.67 -12.92 12.91
C GLU A 260 27.03 -13.47 12.41
N ARG A 261 27.05 -14.70 11.92
CA ARG A 261 28.27 -15.39 11.48
C ARG A 261 28.61 -15.19 10.01
N ASN A 262 27.60 -14.89 9.20
CA ASN A 262 27.72 -14.92 7.73
C ASN A 262 27.33 -13.60 7.07
N GLY A 263 26.71 -12.66 7.77
CA GLY A 263 26.30 -11.38 7.21
C GLY A 263 24.94 -11.46 6.49
N SER A 264 24.89 -10.89 5.29
CA SER A 264 23.62 -10.56 4.61
C SER A 264 23.02 -11.69 3.77
N GLY A 265 21.76 -11.52 3.35
CA GLY A 265 21.11 -12.44 2.41
C GLY A 265 20.16 -13.46 3.04
N LEU A 266 19.64 -13.17 4.24
CA LEU A 266 18.55 -13.93 4.86
C LEU A 266 17.19 -13.32 4.48
N TRP A 267 16.29 -14.14 3.94
CA TRP A 267 14.89 -13.76 3.71
C TRP A 267 13.95 -14.55 4.60
N LEU A 268 13.12 -13.84 5.35
CA LEU A 268 12.04 -14.39 6.17
C LEU A 268 10.71 -14.15 5.43
N SER A 269 10.14 -15.22 4.92
CA SER A 269 8.91 -15.18 4.14
C SER A 269 7.72 -15.60 4.99
N THR A 270 6.68 -14.78 5.06
CA THR A 270 5.42 -15.10 5.76
C THR A 270 4.25 -15.16 4.78
N TYR A 271 3.12 -15.74 5.19
CA TYR A 271 1.94 -15.75 4.32
C TYR A 271 1.29 -14.38 4.16
N THR A 272 0.98 -13.68 5.27
CA THR A 272 0.22 -12.42 5.25
C THR A 272 1.05 -11.20 5.67
N LYS A 273 0.63 -10.00 5.26
CA LYS A 273 1.23 -8.72 5.68
C LYS A 273 1.10 -8.50 7.19
N ALA A 274 0.02 -8.97 7.81
CA ALA A 274 -0.15 -8.90 9.26
C ALA A 274 0.90 -9.74 9.98
N LEU A 275 1.22 -10.95 9.47
CA LEU A 275 2.31 -11.77 9.98
C LEU A 275 3.68 -11.11 9.76
N GLN A 276 3.90 -10.40 8.65
CA GLN A 276 5.13 -9.60 8.47
C GLN A 276 5.28 -8.53 9.57
N THR A 277 4.21 -7.79 9.86
CA THR A 277 4.22 -6.75 10.91
C THR A 277 4.46 -7.38 12.29
N GLN A 278 3.84 -8.54 12.57
CA GLN A 278 4.08 -9.27 13.82
C GLN A 278 5.55 -9.72 13.93
N LEU A 279 6.12 -10.26 12.86
CA LEU A 279 7.52 -10.67 12.83
C LEU A 279 8.48 -9.49 13.00
N ALA A 280 8.20 -8.36 12.35
CA ALA A 280 8.97 -7.12 12.50
C ALA A 280 8.93 -6.59 13.94
N LYS A 281 7.78 -6.69 14.62
CA LYS A 281 7.63 -6.35 16.04
C LYS A 281 8.44 -7.28 16.94
N THR A 282 8.50 -8.57 16.63
CA THR A 282 9.37 -9.52 17.35
C THR A 282 10.85 -9.14 17.18
N LEU A 283 11.28 -8.79 15.97
CA LEU A 283 12.65 -8.33 15.71
C LEU A 283 12.97 -6.99 16.40
N GLU A 284 11.98 -6.11 16.59
CA GLU A 284 12.14 -4.89 17.39
C GLU A 284 12.41 -5.17 18.88
N GLN A 285 11.88 -6.26 19.42
CA GLN A 285 12.21 -6.67 20.79
C GLN A 285 13.64 -7.19 20.91
N ILE A 286 14.19 -7.73 19.81
CA ILE A 286 15.57 -8.24 19.73
C ILE A 286 16.57 -7.12 19.45
N TYR A 287 16.18 -6.17 18.59
CA TYR A 287 16.92 -4.96 18.26
C TYR A 287 16.14 -3.74 18.79
N PRO A 288 16.22 -3.44 20.10
CA PRO A 288 15.45 -2.36 20.71
C PRO A 288 15.91 -0.97 20.30
N ASP A 289 17.17 -0.84 19.85
CA ASP A 289 17.69 0.38 19.25
C ASP A 289 17.13 0.50 17.81
N PRO A 290 16.36 1.57 17.51
CA PRO A 290 15.75 1.75 16.20
C PRO A 290 16.76 1.81 15.04
N ASP A 291 17.94 2.43 15.25
CA ASP A 291 18.94 2.58 14.19
C ASP A 291 19.58 1.23 13.87
N VAL A 292 19.84 0.42 14.91
CA VAL A 292 20.32 -0.96 14.73
C VAL A 292 19.27 -1.82 14.02
N LYS A 293 17.99 -1.71 14.42
CA LYS A 293 16.90 -2.42 13.75
C LYS A 293 16.82 -2.02 12.28
N ASP A 294 16.91 -0.73 11.99
CA ASP A 294 16.81 -0.18 10.64
C ASP A 294 17.93 -0.67 9.72
N SER A 295 19.16 -0.81 10.24
CA SER A 295 20.30 -1.36 9.51
C SER A 295 20.22 -2.88 9.33
N MET A 296 19.54 -3.59 10.24
CA MET A 296 19.48 -5.06 10.24
C MET A 296 18.30 -5.61 9.42
N VAL A 297 17.15 -4.95 9.44
CA VAL A 297 15.87 -5.51 8.99
C VAL A 297 15.14 -4.57 8.04
N THR A 298 14.78 -5.07 6.87
CA THR A 298 13.89 -4.37 5.93
C THR A 298 12.64 -5.18 5.63
N ILE A 299 11.47 -4.53 5.64
CA ILE A 299 10.21 -5.13 5.18
C ILE A 299 10.00 -4.79 3.71
N ARG A 300 9.73 -5.82 2.91
CA ARG A 300 9.47 -5.73 1.48
C ARG A 300 8.04 -6.15 1.15
N LYS A 301 7.34 -5.27 0.44
CA LYS A 301 5.97 -5.48 -0.06
C LYS A 301 5.91 -5.28 -1.57
N GLY A 302 4.79 -5.65 -2.19
CA GLY A 302 4.52 -5.39 -3.60
C GLY A 302 4.39 -3.88 -3.89
N ARG A 303 4.62 -3.46 -5.13
CA ARG A 303 4.60 -2.04 -5.56
C ARG A 303 3.25 -1.36 -5.30
N GLU A 304 2.17 -2.14 -5.28
CA GLU A 304 0.80 -1.70 -4.99
C GLU A 304 0.56 -1.26 -3.55
N ASN A 305 1.55 -1.45 -2.65
CA ASN A 305 1.48 -1.04 -1.25
C ASN A 305 2.07 0.34 -0.99
N TYR A 306 2.94 0.79 -1.88
CA TYR A 306 3.66 2.04 -1.69
C TYR A 306 2.97 3.20 -2.40
N LEU A 307 3.06 4.39 -1.83
CA LEU A 307 2.63 5.61 -2.51
C LEU A 307 3.46 5.82 -3.79
N CYS A 308 2.77 6.02 -4.90
CA CYS A 308 3.38 6.49 -6.13
C CYS A 308 3.27 8.02 -6.19
N MET A 309 4.38 8.73 -5.98
CA MET A 309 4.39 10.20 -6.04
C MET A 309 3.92 10.73 -7.39
N LEU A 310 4.17 9.99 -8.48
CA LEU A 310 3.67 10.34 -9.80
C LEU A 310 2.13 10.32 -9.80
N ASN A 311 1.50 9.23 -9.35
CA ASN A 311 0.04 9.15 -9.26
C ASN A 311 -0.55 10.19 -8.28
N PHE A 312 0.16 10.47 -7.19
CA PHE A 312 -0.23 11.55 -6.28
C PHE A 312 -0.16 12.93 -6.96
N GLU A 313 0.90 13.22 -7.72
CA GLU A 313 1.05 14.45 -8.51
C GLU A 313 -0.10 14.62 -9.52
N ASP A 314 -0.57 13.54 -10.15
CA ASP A 314 -1.75 13.60 -11.01
C ASP A 314 -3.01 13.92 -10.24
N ALA A 315 -3.22 13.26 -9.10
CA ALA A 315 -4.41 13.44 -8.30
C ALA A 315 -4.55 14.91 -7.88
N ILE A 316 -3.45 15.54 -7.47
CA ILE A 316 -3.42 16.98 -7.16
C ILE A 316 -3.57 17.86 -8.41
N GLY A 317 -3.00 17.43 -9.56
CA GLY A 317 -3.07 18.15 -10.84
C GLY A 317 -4.48 18.23 -11.41
N ARG A 318 -5.20 17.09 -11.45
CA ARG A 318 -6.60 17.02 -11.89
C ARG A 318 -7.51 17.92 -11.06
N ARG A 319 -7.22 18.09 -9.77
CA ARG A 319 -8.03 18.92 -8.87
C ARG A 319 -7.92 20.41 -9.17
N ARG A 320 -6.77 20.89 -9.68
CA ARG A 320 -6.62 22.28 -10.14
C ARG A 320 -7.65 22.64 -11.23
N LEU A 321 -8.19 21.63 -11.91
CA LEU A 321 -9.12 21.78 -13.03
C LEU A 321 -10.60 21.58 -12.66
N GLY A 322 -10.99 21.16 -11.44
CA GLY A 322 -12.35 20.61 -11.28
C GLY A 322 -13.10 20.56 -9.94
N GLY A 323 -12.66 21.16 -8.82
CA GLY A 323 -13.46 20.97 -7.57
C GLY A 323 -13.35 19.52 -7.03
N GLY A 324 -13.69 19.22 -5.78
CA GLY A 324 -13.79 17.83 -5.33
C GLY A 324 -13.52 17.55 -3.83
N PRO A 325 -14.23 16.57 -3.24
CA PRO A 325 -14.18 16.20 -1.82
C PRO A 325 -12.87 15.51 -1.39
N ASP A 326 -12.06 15.06 -2.35
CA ASP A 326 -10.83 14.29 -2.08
C ASP A 326 -9.65 15.15 -1.61
N ALA A 327 -9.79 16.48 -1.64
CA ALA A 327 -8.73 17.42 -1.28
C ALA A 327 -8.26 17.27 0.18
N ILE A 328 -9.16 16.87 1.09
CA ILE A 328 -8.82 16.58 2.48
C ILE A 328 -7.89 15.37 2.53
N ALA A 329 -8.31 14.24 1.92
CA ALA A 329 -7.51 13.03 1.88
C ALA A 329 -6.13 13.26 1.23
N LEU A 330 -6.07 13.98 0.11
CA LEU A 330 -4.81 14.33 -0.54
C LEU A 330 -3.93 15.26 0.32
N GLY A 331 -4.53 16.16 1.11
CA GLY A 331 -3.82 17.00 2.07
C GLY A 331 -3.21 16.20 3.22
N LEU A 332 -3.96 15.23 3.73
CA LEU A 332 -3.47 14.29 4.74
C LEU A 332 -2.33 13.41 4.17
N VAL A 333 -2.48 12.92 2.94
CA VAL A 333 -1.41 12.17 2.25
C VAL A 333 -0.18 13.05 2.00
N ALA A 334 -0.34 14.34 1.66
CA ALA A 334 0.78 15.27 1.51
C ALA A 334 1.55 15.44 2.83
N ARG A 335 0.83 15.60 3.96
CA ARG A 335 1.44 15.68 5.30
C ARG A 335 2.15 14.38 5.68
N TRP A 336 1.51 13.25 5.41
CA TRP A 336 2.03 11.92 5.68
C TRP A 336 3.29 11.61 4.86
N MET A 337 3.31 11.97 3.58
CA MET A 337 4.43 11.72 2.68
C MET A 337 5.75 12.34 3.15
N GLU A 338 5.69 13.50 3.80
CA GLU A 338 6.87 14.16 4.38
C GLU A 338 7.37 13.48 5.67
N ALA A 339 6.57 12.63 6.30
CA ALA A 339 6.85 12.06 7.62
C ALA A 339 7.03 10.53 7.63
N THR A 340 6.49 9.82 6.63
CA THR A 340 6.55 8.36 6.55
C THR A 340 7.98 7.85 6.38
N ALA A 341 8.29 6.73 7.05
CA ALA A 341 9.61 6.12 6.98
C ALA A 341 9.87 5.42 5.62
N ASP A 342 8.86 4.70 5.12
CA ASP A 342 9.00 3.78 3.99
C ASP A 342 7.96 4.01 2.87
N GLY A 343 6.95 4.83 3.09
CA GLY A 343 5.90 5.14 2.12
C GLY A 343 4.90 4.00 1.88
N ASP A 344 4.75 3.05 2.81
CA ASP A 344 3.68 2.04 2.77
C ASP A 344 2.31 2.66 3.13
N ILE A 345 1.59 3.10 2.11
CA ILE A 345 0.31 3.79 2.23
C ILE A 345 -0.87 2.81 2.47
N MET A 346 -0.66 1.51 2.24
CA MET A 346 -1.73 0.50 2.32
C MET A 346 -1.80 -0.18 3.68
N SER A 347 -0.64 -0.46 4.28
CA SER A 347 -0.54 -1.28 5.49
C SER A 347 0.55 -0.82 6.47
N GLY A 348 1.09 0.37 6.25
CA GLY A 348 2.13 0.98 7.09
C GLY A 348 1.55 1.95 8.11
N ASP A 349 2.10 3.14 8.12
CA ASP A 349 1.81 4.24 9.06
C ASP A 349 0.72 5.21 8.57
N PHE A 350 0.09 4.92 7.41
CA PHE A 350 -1.14 5.58 6.98
C PHE A 350 -2.37 4.80 7.47
N PRO A 351 -3.25 5.38 8.32
CA PRO A 351 -4.39 4.66 8.87
C PRO A 351 -5.43 4.26 7.80
N SER A 352 -5.80 2.98 7.75
CA SER A 352 -6.75 2.45 6.75
C SER A 352 -8.17 3.01 6.85
N TRP A 353 -8.55 3.56 8.01
CA TRP A 353 -9.85 4.20 8.24
C TRP A 353 -9.91 5.63 7.67
N ALA A 354 -8.78 6.25 7.32
CA ALA A 354 -8.72 7.63 6.86
C ALA A 354 -9.17 7.83 5.40
N TRP A 355 -9.44 6.75 4.67
CA TRP A 355 -9.86 6.83 3.28
C TRP A 355 -11.31 7.30 3.13
N PRO A 356 -11.59 8.25 2.22
CA PRO A 356 -12.93 8.80 2.06
C PRO A 356 -13.90 7.79 1.43
N ALA A 357 -13.39 6.78 0.72
CA ALA A 357 -14.17 5.74 0.08
C ALA A 357 -13.36 4.44 -0.09
N PRO A 358 -14.02 3.27 -0.16
CA PRO A 358 -13.37 2.02 -0.53
C PRO A 358 -12.67 2.14 -1.90
N GLY A 359 -11.44 1.63 -1.99
CA GLY A 359 -10.67 1.63 -3.25
C GLY A 359 -9.96 2.95 -3.58
N PHE A 360 -10.19 4.03 -2.83
CA PHE A 360 -9.49 5.30 -2.99
C PHE A 360 -7.95 5.17 -3.09
N PRO A 361 -7.25 4.44 -2.18
CA PRO A 361 -5.79 4.36 -2.25
C PRO A 361 -5.26 3.67 -3.50
N ALA A 362 -6.07 2.84 -4.19
CA ALA A 362 -5.66 2.20 -5.44
C ALA A 362 -5.47 3.20 -6.61
N HIS A 363 -5.85 4.47 -6.43
CA HIS A 363 -5.52 5.57 -7.34
C HIS A 363 -4.20 6.27 -7.02
N LEU A 364 -3.64 6.04 -5.83
CA LEU A 364 -2.40 6.62 -5.35
C LEU A 364 -1.23 5.63 -5.38
N THR A 365 -1.51 4.34 -5.46
CA THR A 365 -0.51 3.27 -5.62
C THR A 365 -0.38 2.83 -7.07
N LEU A 366 0.53 1.88 -7.34
CA LEU A 366 0.77 1.34 -8.69
C LEU A 366 -0.03 0.08 -8.97
N ARG A 367 -0.55 -0.05 -10.19
CA ARG A 367 -1.00 -1.33 -10.76
C ARG A 367 0.08 -1.98 -11.60
N ALA A 368 -0.15 -3.23 -12.00
CA ALA A 368 0.76 -4.00 -12.84
C ALA A 368 1.14 -3.19 -14.10
N GLY A 369 2.43 -2.87 -14.19
CA GLY A 369 3.00 -2.14 -15.31
C GLY A 369 2.77 -0.62 -15.33
N GLU A 370 2.00 0.00 -14.44
CA GLU A 370 1.88 1.47 -14.46
C GLU A 370 3.23 2.18 -14.22
N CYS A 371 4.15 1.52 -13.52
CA CYS A 371 5.48 2.04 -13.22
C CYS A 371 6.36 2.19 -14.47
N ILE A 372 6.88 3.39 -14.71
CA ILE A 372 7.83 3.73 -15.77
C ILE A 372 9.30 3.69 -15.32
N TYR A 373 9.56 3.16 -14.12
CA TYR A 373 10.90 2.94 -13.56
C TYR A 373 11.78 4.21 -13.60
N SER A 374 12.99 4.12 -14.16
CA SER A 374 13.97 5.20 -14.21
C SER A 374 13.54 6.40 -15.08
N ALA A 375 12.50 6.26 -15.91
CA ALA A 375 11.93 7.39 -16.63
C ALA A 375 10.99 8.25 -15.76
N CYS A 376 10.71 7.83 -14.52
CA CYS A 376 9.89 8.60 -13.59
C CYS A 376 10.63 9.87 -13.15
N PRO A 377 10.03 11.08 -13.24
CA PRO A 377 10.65 12.31 -12.74
C PRO A 377 10.90 12.27 -11.21
N HIS A 378 10.13 11.45 -10.49
CA HIS A 378 10.27 11.24 -9.05
C HIS A 378 11.13 10.01 -8.71
N TYR A 379 11.92 9.48 -9.66
CA TYR A 379 12.66 8.22 -9.47
C TYR A 379 13.55 8.25 -8.23
N ARG A 380 14.32 9.33 -8.00
CA ARG A 380 15.23 9.50 -6.85
C ARG A 380 14.51 9.63 -5.51
N LYS A 381 13.21 9.93 -5.48
CA LYS A 381 12.40 10.01 -4.25
C LYS A 381 11.49 8.81 -4.06
N CYS A 382 11.51 7.86 -4.99
CA CYS A 382 10.53 6.78 -5.08
C CYS A 382 10.64 5.80 -3.90
N PHE A 383 9.59 5.73 -3.08
CA PHE A 383 9.51 4.81 -1.93
C PHE A 383 9.73 3.35 -2.30
N VAL A 384 9.20 2.91 -3.46
CA VAL A 384 9.44 1.57 -3.99
C VAL A 384 10.93 1.33 -4.24
N GLU A 385 11.61 2.29 -4.84
CA GLU A 385 13.03 2.17 -5.21
C GLU A 385 13.95 2.32 -3.99
N LYS A 386 13.57 3.15 -3.01
CA LYS A 386 14.19 3.25 -1.68
C LYS A 386 14.12 1.90 -0.97
N SER A 387 12.90 1.33 -0.84
CA SER A 387 12.68 0.00 -0.28
C SER A 387 13.44 -1.08 -1.07
N ILE A 388 13.57 -0.91 -2.39
CA ILE A 388 14.32 -1.86 -3.21
C ILE A 388 15.79 -1.95 -2.83
N ARG A 389 16.44 -0.79 -2.72
CA ARG A 389 17.85 -0.67 -2.39
C ARG A 389 18.14 -1.04 -0.96
N LYS A 390 17.32 -0.55 -0.02
CA LYS A 390 17.45 -0.88 1.40
C LYS A 390 17.40 -2.39 1.63
N ALA A 391 16.50 -3.11 0.95
CA ALA A 391 16.44 -4.57 1.06
C ALA A 391 17.65 -5.31 0.45
N ARG A 392 18.36 -4.71 -0.52
CA ARG A 392 19.63 -5.28 -1.04
C ARG A 392 20.79 -5.04 -0.08
N ALA A 393 20.72 -3.97 0.71
CA ALA A 393 21.73 -3.62 1.71
C ALA A 393 21.49 -4.30 3.06
N SER A 394 20.24 -4.63 3.39
CA SER A 394 19.88 -5.19 4.69
C SER A 394 20.28 -6.65 4.86
N PRO A 395 20.81 -7.05 6.03
CA PRO A 395 21.09 -8.44 6.34
C PRO A 395 19.85 -9.34 6.31
N ILE A 396 18.72 -8.82 6.79
CA ILE A 396 17.46 -9.54 6.92
C ILE A 396 16.37 -8.82 6.13
N VAL A 397 15.69 -9.56 5.26
CA VAL A 397 14.51 -9.06 4.54
C VAL A 397 13.28 -9.86 4.95
N ILE A 398 12.22 -9.17 5.39
CA ILE A 398 10.91 -9.76 5.60
C ILE A 398 10.07 -9.54 4.35
N ALA A 399 9.51 -10.60 3.78
CA ALA A 399 8.63 -10.52 2.60
C ALA A 399 7.45 -11.49 2.74
N ASN A 400 6.45 -11.42 1.85
CA ASN A 400 5.42 -12.47 1.78
C ASN A 400 5.81 -13.53 0.75
N HIS A 401 5.23 -14.72 0.86
CA HIS A 401 5.47 -15.82 -0.09
C HIS A 401 5.25 -15.37 -1.55
N ALA A 402 4.18 -14.61 -1.82
CA ALA A 402 3.89 -14.10 -3.16
C ALA A 402 5.02 -13.23 -3.73
N LEU A 403 5.61 -12.32 -2.94
CA LEU A 403 6.74 -11.51 -3.39
C LEU A 403 7.99 -12.35 -3.59
N VAL A 404 8.27 -13.31 -2.70
CA VAL A 404 9.43 -14.21 -2.86
C VAL A 404 9.31 -15.03 -4.14
N MET A 405 8.12 -15.56 -4.43
CA MET A 405 7.86 -16.33 -5.65
C MET A 405 7.92 -15.46 -6.91
N ALA A 406 7.39 -14.22 -6.86
CA ALA A 406 7.49 -13.28 -7.96
C ALA A 406 8.96 -12.90 -8.28
N GLU A 407 9.82 -12.76 -7.27
CA GLU A 407 11.25 -12.54 -7.48
C GLU A 407 11.94 -13.79 -8.03
N ALA A 408 11.58 -14.99 -7.55
CA ALA A 408 12.08 -16.25 -8.08
C ALA A 408 11.73 -16.44 -9.57
N GLN A 409 10.48 -16.15 -9.96
CA GLN A 409 10.02 -16.20 -11.36
C GLN A 409 10.80 -15.24 -12.27
N ARG A 410 11.17 -14.05 -11.77
CA ARG A 410 11.98 -13.07 -12.53
C ARG A 410 13.42 -13.53 -12.76
N GLY A 411 13.93 -14.43 -11.93
CA GLY A 411 15.26 -15.05 -12.09
C GLY A 411 16.44 -14.07 -11.98
N GLN A 412 16.24 -12.87 -11.41
CA GLN A 412 17.32 -11.89 -11.29
C GLN A 412 18.30 -12.33 -10.19
N ARG A 413 19.52 -12.68 -10.59
CA ARG A 413 20.64 -12.94 -9.67
C ARG A 413 21.63 -11.78 -9.71
N GLY A 414 22.15 -11.41 -8.54
CA GLY A 414 23.17 -10.38 -8.40
C GLY A 414 23.55 -10.16 -6.93
N PRO A 415 24.39 -9.16 -6.65
CA PRO A 415 24.67 -8.74 -5.28
C PRO A 415 23.38 -8.40 -4.52
N GLY A 416 23.29 -8.83 -3.26
CA GLY A 416 22.06 -8.70 -2.45
C GLY A 416 20.96 -9.70 -2.78
N THR A 417 21.20 -10.68 -3.67
CA THR A 417 20.27 -11.81 -3.84
C THR A 417 20.30 -12.69 -2.57
N PRO A 418 19.14 -13.04 -2.00
CA PRO A 418 19.07 -13.97 -0.88
C PRO A 418 19.76 -15.32 -1.13
N VAL A 419 20.48 -15.79 -0.10
CA VAL A 419 21.16 -17.10 -0.08
C VAL A 419 20.55 -18.06 0.95
N ARG A 420 19.71 -17.55 1.86
CA ARG A 420 18.97 -18.34 2.86
C ARG A 420 17.53 -17.84 2.93
N TYR A 421 16.61 -18.78 3.10
CA TYR A 421 15.18 -18.52 3.20
C TYR A 421 14.58 -19.27 4.38
N VAL A 422 13.62 -18.63 5.04
CA VAL A 422 12.70 -19.28 5.96
C VAL A 422 11.28 -19.00 5.47
N PHE A 423 10.48 -20.05 5.28
CA PHE A 423 9.07 -19.93 4.90
C PHE A 423 8.18 -20.26 6.10
N ASP A 424 7.69 -19.23 6.77
CA ASP A 424 6.72 -19.36 7.87
C ASP A 424 5.30 -19.51 7.34
N GLU A 425 4.53 -20.41 7.95
CA GLU A 425 3.25 -20.91 7.39
C GLU A 425 3.39 -21.52 5.99
N GLY A 426 4.46 -22.30 5.79
CA GLY A 426 4.84 -22.91 4.51
C GLY A 426 3.77 -23.81 3.84
N HIS A 427 2.67 -24.13 4.51
CA HIS A 427 1.53 -24.79 3.86
C HIS A 427 0.86 -23.89 2.79
N HIS A 428 1.02 -22.57 2.87
CA HIS A 428 0.58 -21.62 1.84
C HIS A 428 1.62 -21.38 0.74
N LEU A 429 2.78 -22.04 0.81
CA LEU A 429 3.85 -21.83 -0.15
C LEU A 429 3.48 -22.32 -1.55
N PHE A 430 2.74 -23.43 -1.64
CA PHE A 430 2.25 -23.99 -2.90
C PHE A 430 1.25 -23.04 -3.57
N ASP A 431 0.27 -22.51 -2.83
CA ASP A 431 -0.66 -21.50 -3.37
C ASP A 431 0.07 -20.26 -3.90
N ALA A 432 1.12 -19.80 -3.19
CA ALA A 432 1.92 -18.67 -3.61
C ALA A 432 2.78 -18.99 -4.85
N ALA A 433 3.27 -20.22 -4.96
CA ALA A 433 3.99 -20.69 -6.15
C ALA A 433 3.04 -20.79 -7.33
N ASP A 434 1.88 -21.44 -7.17
CA ASP A 434 0.85 -21.53 -8.20
C ASP A 434 0.44 -20.14 -8.68
N GLY A 435 0.17 -19.20 -7.76
CA GLY A 435 -0.17 -17.82 -8.12
C GLY A 435 0.93 -17.07 -8.88
N ALA A 436 2.21 -17.38 -8.65
CA ALA A 436 3.33 -16.74 -9.34
C ALA A 436 3.64 -17.40 -10.69
N PHE A 437 3.53 -18.72 -10.79
CA PHE A 437 3.93 -19.50 -11.96
C PHE A 437 2.75 -19.86 -12.89
N ALA A 438 1.50 -19.64 -12.46
CA ALA A 438 0.33 -19.80 -13.31
C ALA A 438 0.20 -18.67 -14.35
N ILE A 439 -0.49 -19.00 -15.44
CA ILE A 439 -0.92 -18.03 -16.44
C ILE A 439 -2.41 -17.84 -16.26
N HIS A 440 -2.84 -16.60 -16.07
CA HIS A 440 -4.25 -16.25 -16.02
C HIS A 440 -4.69 -15.58 -17.32
N VAL A 441 -5.94 -15.84 -17.72
CA VAL A 441 -6.62 -15.15 -18.82
C VAL A 441 -7.87 -14.50 -18.25
N THR A 442 -7.69 -13.39 -17.55
CA THR A 442 -8.80 -12.69 -16.88
C THR A 442 -9.30 -11.48 -17.65
N GLY A 443 -10.54 -11.05 -17.37
CA GLY A 443 -11.05 -9.77 -17.89
C GLY A 443 -10.30 -8.56 -17.36
N ARG A 444 -9.73 -8.65 -16.15
CA ARG A 444 -8.91 -7.58 -15.57
C ARG A 444 -7.58 -7.44 -16.30
N GLU A 445 -6.84 -8.53 -16.52
CA GLU A 445 -5.56 -8.49 -17.26
C GLU A 445 -5.74 -8.04 -18.71
N GLY A 446 -6.80 -8.51 -19.38
CA GLY A 446 -7.13 -8.03 -20.72
C GLY A 446 -7.42 -6.52 -20.74
N SER A 447 -8.15 -6.01 -19.74
CA SER A 447 -8.43 -4.58 -19.60
C SER A 447 -7.19 -3.75 -19.26
N GLU A 448 -6.29 -4.27 -18.44
CA GLU A 448 -5.01 -3.65 -18.13
C GLU A 448 -4.11 -3.61 -19.36
N LEU A 449 -4.02 -4.71 -20.12
CA LEU A 449 -3.27 -4.78 -21.38
C LEU A 449 -3.82 -3.78 -22.41
N ARG A 450 -5.14 -3.69 -22.53
CA ARG A 450 -5.80 -2.70 -23.40
C ARG A 450 -5.42 -1.28 -23.02
N ARG A 451 -5.52 -0.94 -21.74
CA ARG A 451 -5.16 0.38 -21.21
C ARG A 451 -3.69 0.71 -21.43
N TRP A 452 -2.81 -0.29 -21.34
CA TRP A 452 -1.39 -0.13 -21.63
C TRP A 452 -1.10 0.24 -23.08
N ILE A 453 -1.82 -0.40 -24.01
CA ILE A 453 -1.60 -0.21 -25.45
C ILE A 453 -2.28 1.08 -25.92
N ARG A 454 -3.56 1.25 -25.58
CA ARG A 454 -4.42 2.32 -26.10
C ARG A 454 -4.43 3.58 -25.24
N GLY A 455 -4.05 3.47 -23.98
CA GLY A 455 -4.22 4.53 -23.00
C GLY A 455 -5.62 4.52 -22.36
N PRO A 456 -6.08 5.63 -21.75
CA PRO A 456 -7.36 5.69 -21.06
C PRO A 456 -8.49 5.85 -22.08
N GLU A 457 -9.55 5.08 -21.96
CA GLU A 457 -10.67 5.10 -22.91
C GLU A 457 -11.96 5.52 -22.21
N GLY A 458 -12.36 6.79 -22.36
CA GLY A 458 -13.60 7.36 -21.80
C GLY A 458 -13.37 8.58 -20.92
N ARG A 459 -14.34 8.91 -20.05
CA ARG A 459 -14.26 10.04 -19.10
C ARG A 459 -13.24 9.84 -17.97
N SER A 460 -12.67 8.63 -17.85
CA SER A 460 -11.59 8.33 -16.92
C SER A 460 -10.29 8.94 -17.46
N SER A 461 -9.98 10.17 -17.05
CA SER A 461 -8.75 10.89 -17.42
C SER A 461 -7.51 10.38 -16.65
N GLY A 462 -7.36 9.05 -16.54
CA GLY A 462 -6.18 8.41 -15.96
C GLY A 462 -4.89 8.79 -16.70
N ARG A 463 -3.74 8.88 -16.00
CA ARG A 463 -2.41 9.15 -16.61
C ARG A 463 -1.85 7.97 -17.41
N GLY A 464 -2.68 6.99 -17.74
CA GLY A 464 -2.25 5.80 -18.46
C GLY A 464 -1.89 6.18 -19.87
N ARG A 465 -0.66 6.59 -20.12
CA ARG A 465 -0.17 6.83 -21.47
C ARG A 465 -0.31 5.54 -22.27
N GLY A 466 -0.92 5.62 -23.46
CA GLY A 466 -0.90 4.53 -24.41
C GLY A 466 0.52 4.24 -24.87
N LEU A 467 0.72 3.12 -25.56
CA LEU A 467 2.01 2.69 -26.07
C LEU A 467 2.68 3.78 -26.90
N ARG A 468 1.91 4.47 -27.75
CA ARG A 468 2.36 5.58 -28.60
C ARG A 468 3.15 6.65 -27.84
N GLU A 469 2.58 7.14 -26.75
CA GLU A 469 3.20 8.20 -25.93
C GLU A 469 4.39 7.69 -25.10
N ARG A 470 4.45 6.39 -24.81
CA ARG A 470 5.53 5.80 -24.00
C ARG A 470 6.79 5.52 -24.82
N VAL A 471 6.63 5.08 -26.06
CA VAL A 471 7.77 4.63 -26.89
C VAL A 471 8.05 5.54 -28.08
N GLY A 472 7.18 6.51 -28.37
CA GLY A 472 7.28 7.35 -29.55
C GLY A 472 8.63 8.06 -29.67
N GLU A 473 9.08 8.74 -28.61
CA GLU A 473 10.39 9.43 -28.61
C GLU A 473 11.58 8.46 -28.65
N LEU A 474 11.44 7.26 -28.08
CA LEU A 474 12.51 6.26 -28.02
C LEU A 474 12.77 5.56 -29.36
N LEU A 475 11.81 5.66 -30.29
CA LEU A 475 11.80 4.95 -31.57
C LEU A 475 11.69 5.90 -32.76
N LEU A 476 12.07 7.18 -32.61
CA LEU A 476 12.04 8.18 -33.68
C LEU A 476 12.85 7.75 -34.93
N HIS A 477 13.88 6.93 -34.74
CA HIS A 477 14.75 6.44 -35.82
C HIS A 477 14.27 5.12 -36.46
N GLU A 478 13.16 4.55 -35.98
CA GLU A 478 12.63 3.27 -36.46
C GLU A 478 11.41 3.55 -37.35
N ALA A 479 11.60 3.59 -38.67
CA ALA A 479 10.56 3.99 -39.64
C ALA A 479 9.28 3.15 -39.58
N GLU A 480 9.38 1.88 -39.18
CA GLU A 480 8.25 0.94 -39.05
C GLU A 480 7.52 1.06 -37.70
N ALA A 481 8.10 1.75 -36.71
CA ALA A 481 7.54 1.84 -35.36
C ALA A 481 6.14 2.48 -35.31
N PRO A 482 5.81 3.56 -36.06
CA PRO A 482 4.46 4.09 -36.11
C PRO A 482 3.43 3.05 -36.55
N GLN A 483 3.74 2.26 -37.58
CA GLN A 483 2.84 1.22 -38.10
C GLN A 483 2.64 0.09 -37.08
N TRP A 484 3.70 -0.35 -36.39
CA TRP A 484 3.55 -1.35 -35.32
C TRP A 484 2.69 -0.84 -34.17
N ILE A 485 2.84 0.42 -33.77
CA ILE A 485 2.02 1.05 -32.73
C ILE A 485 0.56 1.11 -33.17
N ASP A 486 0.27 1.52 -34.40
CA ASP A 486 -1.09 1.57 -34.95
C ASP A 486 -1.74 0.18 -35.05
N ASN A 487 -0.99 -0.82 -35.47
CA ASN A 487 -1.45 -2.21 -35.50
C ASN A 487 -1.78 -2.71 -34.08
N ALA A 488 -0.88 -2.49 -33.12
CA ALA A 488 -1.10 -2.88 -31.73
C ALA A 488 -2.33 -2.17 -31.13
N ASP A 489 -2.49 -0.86 -31.37
CA ASP A 489 -3.68 -0.09 -30.97
C ASP A 489 -4.95 -0.72 -31.56
N GLY A 490 -4.97 -0.96 -32.87
CA GLY A 490 -6.09 -1.55 -33.59
C GLY A 490 -6.52 -2.90 -33.02
N PHE A 491 -5.57 -3.83 -32.84
CA PHE A 491 -5.86 -5.16 -32.28
C PHE A 491 -6.26 -5.12 -30.80
N ALA A 492 -5.77 -4.16 -30.03
CA ALA A 492 -6.15 -3.99 -28.63
C ALA A 492 -7.65 -3.63 -28.45
N ARG A 493 -8.38 -3.27 -29.51
CA ARG A 493 -9.84 -3.02 -29.45
C ARG A 493 -10.67 -4.26 -29.15
N ASP A 494 -10.13 -5.45 -29.40
CA ASP A 494 -10.79 -6.74 -29.09
C ASP A 494 -10.58 -7.19 -27.64
N LEU A 495 -9.73 -6.47 -26.89
CA LEU A 495 -9.52 -6.70 -25.46
C LEU A 495 -10.64 -6.05 -24.63
N PRO A 496 -10.87 -6.50 -23.38
CA PRO A 496 -11.92 -5.94 -22.52
C PRO A 496 -11.73 -4.44 -22.23
N GLY A 497 -12.71 -3.61 -22.56
CA GLY A 497 -12.68 -2.17 -22.24
C GLY A 497 -13.33 -1.83 -20.89
N ASP A 498 -13.33 -0.55 -20.51
CA ASP A 498 -14.05 -0.08 -19.31
C ASP A 498 -15.50 -0.57 -19.29
N GLY A 499 -15.97 -1.07 -18.15
CA GLY A 499 -17.33 -1.62 -18.00
C GLY A 499 -17.54 -3.02 -18.59
N TRP A 500 -16.48 -3.76 -18.97
CA TRP A 500 -16.59 -5.13 -19.52
C TRP A 500 -17.42 -6.07 -18.64
N HIS A 501 -17.27 -5.99 -17.32
CA HIS A 501 -17.99 -6.85 -16.37
C HIS A 501 -19.51 -6.65 -16.44
N GLN A 502 -19.99 -5.42 -16.61
CA GLN A 502 -21.41 -5.13 -16.80
C GLN A 502 -21.90 -5.64 -18.16
N ARG A 503 -21.10 -5.47 -19.21
CA ARG A 503 -21.44 -5.95 -20.57
C ARG A 503 -21.62 -7.46 -20.62
N ILE A 504 -20.71 -8.22 -20.01
CA ILE A 504 -20.83 -9.68 -19.94
C ILE A 504 -22.11 -10.08 -19.19
N LYS A 505 -22.39 -9.45 -18.03
CA LYS A 505 -23.61 -9.72 -17.26
C LYS A 505 -24.90 -9.43 -18.03
N GLN A 506 -24.88 -8.42 -18.91
CA GLN A 506 -26.02 -8.03 -19.75
C GLN A 506 -26.11 -8.84 -21.05
N GLY A 507 -25.27 -9.86 -21.26
CA GLY A 507 -25.28 -10.69 -22.46
C GLY A 507 -24.77 -9.99 -23.73
N GLY A 508 -24.00 -8.91 -23.59
CA GLY A 508 -23.45 -8.12 -24.70
C GLY A 508 -21.92 -8.06 -24.75
N PRO A 509 -21.19 -9.20 -24.73
CA PRO A 509 -19.73 -9.20 -24.78
C PRO A 509 -19.21 -8.58 -26.09
N ARG A 510 -18.16 -7.77 -26.00
CA ARG A 510 -17.50 -7.12 -27.15
C ARG A 510 -16.09 -7.65 -27.37
N GLY A 511 -15.76 -7.92 -28.63
CA GLY A 511 -14.45 -8.43 -29.02
C GLY A 511 -14.23 -9.90 -28.61
N ALA A 512 -13.14 -10.49 -29.08
CA ALA A 512 -12.88 -11.90 -28.90
C ALA A 512 -12.67 -12.29 -27.42
N TRP A 513 -12.09 -11.40 -26.60
CA TRP A 513 -11.79 -11.71 -25.20
C TRP A 513 -13.06 -11.77 -24.33
N GLU A 514 -13.95 -10.78 -24.44
CA GLU A 514 -15.21 -10.80 -23.67
C GLU A 514 -16.11 -11.96 -24.14
N GLN A 515 -16.08 -12.33 -25.42
CA GLN A 515 -16.80 -13.52 -25.93
C GLN A 515 -16.26 -14.81 -25.32
N PHE A 516 -14.94 -14.97 -25.24
CA PHE A 516 -14.31 -16.10 -24.58
C PHE A 516 -14.70 -16.16 -23.10
N LEU A 517 -14.59 -15.04 -22.37
CA LEU A 517 -15.00 -14.98 -20.96
C LEU A 517 -16.47 -15.33 -20.78
N SER A 518 -17.36 -14.82 -21.64
CA SER A 518 -18.78 -15.14 -21.59
C SER A 518 -19.02 -16.64 -21.78
N ALA A 519 -18.38 -17.27 -22.77
CA ALA A 519 -18.52 -18.71 -23.02
C ALA A 519 -17.95 -19.55 -21.88
N ALA A 520 -16.81 -19.15 -21.31
CA ALA A 520 -16.18 -19.81 -20.18
C ALA A 520 -17.06 -19.73 -18.92
N ILE A 521 -17.61 -18.54 -18.62
CA ILE A 521 -18.56 -18.33 -17.51
C ILE A 521 -19.80 -19.21 -17.71
N SER A 522 -20.37 -19.27 -18.92
CA SER A 522 -21.50 -20.15 -19.21
C SER A 522 -21.20 -21.62 -18.95
N GLN A 523 -20.00 -22.11 -19.30
CA GLN A 523 -19.59 -23.48 -18.98
C GLN A 523 -19.48 -23.72 -17.48
N VAL A 524 -18.83 -22.79 -16.75
CA VAL A 524 -18.68 -22.89 -15.29
C VAL A 524 -20.04 -22.91 -14.60
N LEU A 525 -20.95 -21.99 -14.96
CA LEU A 525 -22.28 -21.93 -14.38
C LEU A 525 -23.14 -23.15 -14.72
N ALA A 526 -22.93 -23.77 -15.88
CA ALA A 526 -23.66 -24.99 -16.26
C ALA A 526 -23.18 -26.25 -15.51
N ARG A 527 -22.00 -26.22 -14.88
CA ARG A 527 -21.35 -27.39 -14.28
C ARG A 527 -21.05 -27.26 -12.79
N SER A 528 -20.98 -26.04 -12.28
CA SER A 528 -20.79 -25.81 -10.85
C SER A 528 -22.10 -26.07 -10.12
N GLN A 529 -22.06 -26.93 -9.11
CA GLN A 529 -23.20 -27.21 -8.23
C GLN A 529 -23.49 -26.03 -7.29
N ASP A 530 -22.51 -25.14 -7.10
CA ASP A 530 -22.60 -23.97 -6.22
C ASP A 530 -22.23 -22.69 -7.01
N ALA A 531 -22.98 -22.41 -8.08
CA ALA A 531 -22.80 -21.24 -8.93
C ALA A 531 -22.93 -19.89 -8.17
N HIS A 532 -23.44 -19.92 -6.93
CA HIS A 532 -23.59 -18.77 -6.05
C HIS A 532 -22.68 -18.83 -4.81
N SER A 533 -21.70 -19.73 -4.81
CA SER A 533 -20.76 -19.85 -3.71
C SER A 533 -20.00 -18.54 -3.49
N PRO A 534 -19.84 -18.08 -2.24
CA PRO A 534 -18.95 -16.96 -1.93
C PRO A 534 -17.48 -17.25 -2.25
N TYR A 535 -17.10 -18.51 -2.47
CA TYR A 535 -15.73 -18.95 -2.76
C TYR A 535 -15.39 -19.02 -4.26
N GLY A 536 -16.29 -18.58 -5.14
CA GLY A 536 -16.12 -18.69 -6.59
C GLY A 536 -16.56 -20.06 -7.13
N ALA A 537 -16.70 -20.16 -8.45
CA ALA A 537 -17.16 -21.37 -9.13
C ALA A 537 -16.11 -21.83 -10.14
N GLU A 538 -15.91 -23.14 -10.24
CA GLU A 538 -14.98 -23.79 -11.16
C GLU A 538 -15.62 -25.03 -11.79
N CYS A 539 -15.02 -25.51 -12.89
CA CYS A 539 -15.42 -26.77 -13.53
C CYS A 539 -14.28 -27.33 -14.38
N ASP A 540 -14.36 -28.62 -14.72
CA ASP A 540 -13.48 -29.22 -15.72
C ASP A 540 -13.54 -28.48 -17.06
N VAL A 541 -12.37 -28.32 -17.69
CA VAL A 541 -12.23 -27.70 -19.01
C VAL A 541 -12.93 -28.54 -20.08
N ARG A 542 -12.81 -29.87 -19.98
CA ARG A 542 -13.33 -30.82 -20.96
C ARG A 542 -14.49 -31.66 -20.39
N PRO A 543 -15.44 -32.07 -21.24
CA PRO A 543 -15.62 -31.66 -22.64
C PRO A 543 -15.94 -30.16 -22.77
N MET A 544 -15.63 -29.49 -23.87
CA MET A 544 -15.97 -28.06 -24.02
C MET A 544 -17.44 -27.90 -24.42
N THR A 545 -18.14 -26.89 -23.88
CA THR A 545 -19.48 -26.52 -24.34
C THR A 545 -19.44 -25.92 -25.75
N GLN A 546 -20.60 -25.92 -26.42
CA GLN A 546 -20.73 -25.35 -27.76
C GLN A 546 -20.30 -23.88 -27.77
N GLY A 547 -19.46 -23.51 -28.74
CA GLY A 547 -18.95 -22.15 -28.91
C GLY A 547 -17.74 -21.78 -28.04
N LEU A 548 -17.41 -22.53 -26.98
CA LEU A 548 -16.23 -22.23 -26.15
C LEU A 548 -14.93 -22.44 -26.95
N ALA A 549 -14.82 -23.55 -27.69
CA ALA A 549 -13.65 -23.84 -28.51
C ALA A 549 -13.44 -22.78 -29.61
N GLU A 550 -14.52 -22.33 -30.25
CA GLU A 550 -14.47 -21.29 -31.28
C GLU A 550 -14.09 -19.92 -30.67
N ALA A 551 -14.65 -19.57 -29.51
CA ALA A 551 -14.32 -18.33 -28.82
C ALA A 551 -12.84 -18.32 -28.37
N ALA A 552 -12.34 -19.46 -27.88
CA ALA A 552 -10.92 -19.63 -27.55
C ALA A 552 -10.02 -19.49 -28.78
N ALA A 553 -10.39 -20.10 -29.92
CA ALA A 553 -9.65 -19.97 -31.17
C ALA A 553 -9.61 -18.52 -31.69
N ARG A 554 -10.75 -17.80 -31.61
CA ARG A 554 -10.82 -16.37 -31.94
C ARG A 554 -9.91 -15.53 -31.05
N LEU A 555 -9.95 -15.77 -29.73
CA LEU A 555 -9.09 -15.08 -28.78
C LEU A 555 -7.60 -15.35 -29.04
N HIS A 556 -7.23 -16.62 -29.31
CA HIS A 556 -5.88 -16.99 -29.67
C HIS A 556 -5.38 -16.24 -30.92
N SER A 557 -6.21 -16.14 -31.96
CA SER A 557 -5.87 -15.38 -33.17
C SER A 557 -5.65 -13.88 -32.90
N VAL A 558 -6.52 -13.25 -32.10
CA VAL A 558 -6.36 -11.84 -31.71
C VAL A 558 -5.08 -11.62 -30.92
N LEU A 559 -4.78 -12.49 -29.95
CA LEU A 559 -3.55 -12.43 -29.16
C LEU A 559 -2.30 -12.60 -30.03
N GLY A 560 -2.33 -13.52 -31.01
CA GLY A 560 -1.23 -13.69 -31.96
C GLY A 560 -0.99 -12.45 -32.82
N LYS A 561 -2.06 -11.82 -33.35
CA LYS A 561 -1.97 -10.57 -34.10
C LYS A 561 -1.46 -9.41 -33.26
N LEU A 562 -1.78 -9.38 -31.96
CA LEU A 562 -1.28 -8.38 -31.02
C LEU A 562 0.20 -8.60 -30.68
N GLN A 563 0.63 -9.86 -30.55
CA GLN A 563 1.99 -10.22 -30.19
C GLN A 563 3.02 -9.79 -31.24
N GLU A 564 2.69 -9.88 -32.53
CA GLU A 564 3.60 -9.55 -33.64
C GLU A 564 4.14 -8.11 -33.57
N PRO A 565 3.32 -7.05 -33.61
CA PRO A 565 3.80 -5.66 -33.53
C PRO A 565 4.48 -5.36 -32.18
N LEU A 566 3.99 -5.93 -31.07
CA LEU A 566 4.61 -5.72 -29.75
C LEU A 566 6.00 -6.35 -29.67
N SER A 567 6.20 -7.51 -30.29
CA SER A 567 7.49 -8.19 -30.35
C SER A 567 8.48 -7.42 -31.22
N ALA A 568 8.01 -6.86 -32.34
CA ALA A 568 8.82 -6.00 -33.21
C ALA A 568 9.28 -4.73 -32.48
N LEU A 569 8.36 -4.04 -31.77
CA LEU A 569 8.68 -2.88 -30.94
C LEU A 569 9.68 -3.23 -29.83
N ALA A 570 9.49 -4.35 -29.12
CA ALA A 570 10.40 -4.80 -28.09
C ALA A 570 11.81 -5.09 -28.65
N LYS A 571 11.90 -5.68 -29.85
CA LYS A 571 13.18 -5.91 -30.55
C LYS A 571 13.86 -4.58 -30.90
N ALA A 572 13.12 -3.61 -31.45
CA ALA A 572 13.62 -2.28 -31.76
C ALA A 572 14.16 -1.54 -30.53
N LEU A 573 13.40 -1.54 -29.42
CA LEU A 573 13.84 -0.95 -28.15
C LEU A 573 15.11 -1.59 -27.59
N ARG A 574 15.24 -2.93 -27.70
CA ARG A 574 16.47 -3.62 -27.26
C ARG A 574 17.68 -3.25 -28.10
N ARG A 575 17.51 -3.08 -29.42
CA ARG A 575 18.57 -2.60 -30.33
C ARG A 575 18.98 -1.18 -29.96
N SER A 576 18.02 -0.25 -29.87
CA SER A 576 18.26 1.14 -29.46
C SER A 576 19.00 1.23 -28.11
N ARG A 577 18.64 0.40 -27.12
CA ARG A 577 19.35 0.33 -25.84
C ARG A 577 20.78 -0.22 -25.95
N ALA A 578 21.02 -1.20 -26.83
CA ALA A 578 22.36 -1.75 -27.06
C ALA A 578 23.25 -0.68 -27.72
N ASP A 579 22.70 0.05 -28.68
CA ASP A 579 23.37 1.16 -29.36
C ASP A 579 23.73 2.29 -28.40
N LEU A 580 22.86 2.61 -27.43
CA LEU A 580 23.14 3.61 -26.37
C LEU A 580 24.24 3.18 -25.40
N LYS A 581 24.59 1.89 -25.35
CA LYS A 581 25.69 1.37 -24.52
C LYS A 581 27.00 1.26 -25.30
N ASP A 582 27.03 1.55 -26.59
CA ASP A 582 28.25 1.55 -27.39
C ASP A 582 28.99 2.90 -27.22
N PRO A 583 30.15 2.93 -26.53
CA PRO A 583 30.90 4.17 -26.29
C PRO A 583 31.48 4.82 -27.56
N LYS A 584 31.39 4.16 -28.72
CA LYS A 584 31.95 4.66 -30.00
C LYS A 584 30.96 5.45 -30.87
N ARG A 585 29.69 5.56 -30.49
CA ARG A 585 28.71 6.32 -31.27
C ARG A 585 28.67 7.77 -30.78
N PRO A 586 28.93 8.78 -31.63
CA PRO A 586 28.78 10.17 -31.22
C PRO A 586 27.30 10.40 -30.85
N ILE A 587 27.06 10.94 -29.65
CA ILE A 587 25.74 11.41 -29.24
C ILE A 587 25.40 12.55 -30.21
N GLY A 588 24.52 12.27 -31.18
CA GLY A 588 24.13 13.23 -32.20
C GLY A 588 23.49 14.47 -31.57
N THR A 589 23.91 15.64 -32.07
CA THR A 589 23.45 17.00 -31.75
C THR A 589 21.95 17.19 -31.79
#